data_AF-A0A2L0V1P1-F1
#
_entry.id   AF-A0A2L0V1P1-F1
#
_cell.length_a   1.000
_cell.length_b   1.000
_cell.length_c   1.000
_cell.angle_alpha   90.00
_cell.angle_beta   90.00
_cell.angle_gamma   90.00
#
_symmetry.space_group_name_H-M   'P 1'
#
loop_
_entity.id
_entity.type
_entity.pdbx_description
1 polymer ?
#
loop_
_entity_poly.entity_id
_entity_poly.type
_entity_poly.pdbx_seq_one_letter_code
_entity_poly.pdbx_strand_id
1 'polypeptide(L)'
;GGPTSSEQIMKTGAFLLQGFIQDRAGRMAGETPELTLEQPPQDASTKKLSECLRRIGDELDSNMELQRMIADVDTDSPREVFFRVAADMFADGNFNWGRVVALFYFASKLVLKALCTKVPELIRTIMG
;
A
#
# COMPACT_ATOMS: atom_id res chain seq x y z
N GLY A 1 0.21 -26.44 8.94
CA GLY A 1 0.44 -25.04 9.35
C GLY A 1 -0.86 -24.31 9.20
N GLY A 2 -1.40 -23.76 10.29
CA GLY A 2 -2.66 -23.02 10.24
C GLY A 2 -2.49 -21.64 9.58
N PRO A 3 -3.61 -21.00 9.18
CA PRO A 3 -3.66 -19.69 8.50
C PRO A 3 -3.05 -18.51 9.30
N THR A 4 -2.49 -18.78 10.48
CA THR A 4 -1.90 -17.82 11.41
C THR A 4 -0.37 -17.90 11.48
N SER A 5 0.27 -18.67 10.60
CA SER A 5 1.74 -18.64 10.50
C SER A 5 2.20 -17.23 10.12
N SER A 6 3.19 -16.68 10.83
CA SER A 6 3.76 -15.35 10.54
C SER A 6 4.19 -15.22 9.08
N GLU A 7 4.70 -16.30 8.50
CA GLU A 7 5.09 -16.39 7.10
C GLU A 7 3.90 -16.23 6.15
N GLN A 8 2.74 -16.81 6.48
CA GLN A 8 1.51 -16.63 5.69
C GLN A 8 0.96 -15.22 5.83
N ILE A 9 1.00 -14.63 7.04
CA ILE A 9 0.55 -13.25 7.26
C ILE A 9 1.40 -12.27 6.45
N MET A 10 2.73 -12.40 6.51
CA MET A 10 3.67 -11.59 5.73
C MET A 10 3.43 -11.75 4.23
N LYS A 11 3.28 -12.99 3.77
CA LYS A 11 3.04 -13.33 2.37
C LYS A 11 1.71 -12.76 1.86
N THR A 12 0.62 -12.92 2.61
CA THR A 12 -0.69 -12.32 2.27
C THR A 12 -0.62 -10.80 2.27
N GLY A 13 0.05 -10.18 3.24
CA GLY A 13 0.25 -8.72 3.29
C GLY A 13 0.98 -8.18 2.07
N ALA A 14 2.10 -8.81 1.69
CA ALA A 14 2.85 -8.44 0.49
C ALA A 14 2.00 -8.53 -0.77
N PHE A 15 1.19 -9.59 -0.93
CA PHE A 15 0.31 -9.73 -2.10
C PHE A 15 -0.82 -8.71 -2.15
N LEU A 16 -1.42 -8.40 -1.01
CA LEU A 16 -2.48 -7.39 -0.94
C LEU A 16 -1.93 -6.01 -1.32
N LEU A 17 -0.75 -5.64 -0.79
CA LEU A 17 -0.11 -4.38 -1.11
C LEU A 17 0.28 -4.31 -2.59
N GLN A 18 0.90 -5.36 -3.13
CA GLN A 18 1.30 -5.43 -4.54
C GLN A 18 0.08 -5.30 -5.46
N GLY A 19 -0.99 -6.07 -5.22
CA GLY A 19 -2.21 -6.02 -6.02
C GLY A 19 -2.88 -4.65 -5.97
N PHE A 20 -2.86 -4.00 -4.81
CA PHE A 20 -3.41 -2.65 -4.65
C PHE A 20 -2.60 -1.60 -5.40
N ILE A 21 -1.26 -1.65 -5.34
CA ILE A 21 -0.39 -0.74 -6.09
C ILE A 21 -0.58 -0.94 -7.61
N GLN A 22 -0.64 -2.19 -8.08
CA GLN A 22 -0.87 -2.50 -9.50
C GLN A 22 -2.23 -1.99 -10.00
N ASP A 23 -3.33 -2.19 -9.25
CA ASP A 23 -4.67 -1.68 -9.60
C ASP A 23 -4.66 -0.15 -9.78
N ARG A 24 -4.00 0.56 -8.86
CA ARG A 24 -3.91 2.03 -8.89
C ARG A 24 -3.00 2.53 -10.00
N ALA A 25 -1.85 1.90 -10.19
CA ALA A 25 -0.88 2.32 -11.19
C ALA A 25 -1.40 2.09 -12.62
N GLY A 26 -2.09 0.98 -12.86
CA GLY A 26 -2.75 0.71 -14.15
C GLY A 26 -3.82 1.74 -14.52
N ARG A 27 -4.53 2.30 -13.52
CA ARG A 27 -5.51 3.38 -13.75
C ARG A 27 -4.87 4.73 -14.06
N MET A 28 -3.68 5.02 -13.52
CA MET A 28 -2.96 6.28 -13.75
C MET A 28 -2.19 6.31 -15.08
N ALA A 29 -1.61 5.17 -15.50
CA ALA A 29 -0.65 5.15 -16.60
C ALA A 29 -1.21 4.67 -17.94
N GLY A 30 -2.42 4.11 -18.02
CA GLY A 30 -2.96 3.51 -19.25
C GLY A 30 -2.24 2.22 -19.70
N GLU A 31 -1.00 2.04 -19.27
CA GLU A 31 -0.19 0.83 -19.31
C GLU A 31 0.11 0.39 -17.88
N THR A 32 -0.20 -0.86 -17.54
CA THR A 32 0.18 -1.47 -16.26
C THR A 32 1.69 -1.38 -16.10
N PRO A 33 2.22 -0.65 -15.10
CA PRO A 33 3.65 -0.71 -14.85
C PRO A 33 4.01 -2.15 -14.53
N GLU A 34 5.00 -2.69 -15.23
CA GLU A 34 5.57 -4.01 -15.02
C GLU A 34 6.21 -4.09 -13.62
N LEU A 35 5.38 -4.19 -12.58
CA LEU A 35 5.75 -4.76 -11.31
C LEU A 35 5.70 -6.28 -11.51
N THR A 36 6.71 -6.82 -12.20
CA THR A 36 6.87 -8.23 -12.59
C THR A 36 7.22 -9.11 -11.38
N LEU A 37 6.33 -9.14 -10.39
CA LEU A 37 6.38 -10.10 -9.30
C LEU A 37 5.22 -11.08 -9.53
N GLU A 38 5.56 -12.36 -9.70
CA GLU A 38 4.59 -13.46 -9.90
C GLU A 38 3.43 -13.30 -8.92
N GLN A 39 2.21 -13.13 -9.44
CA GLN A 39 1.01 -13.22 -8.63
C GLN A 39 0.70 -14.71 -8.43
N PRO A 40 0.92 -15.30 -7.24
CA PRO A 40 0.48 -16.67 -7.01
C PRO A 40 -1.04 -16.73 -6.98
N PRO A 41 -1.63 -17.92 -7.17
CA PRO A 41 -3.08 -18.10 -7.16
C PRO A 41 -3.67 -17.56 -5.85
N GLN A 42 -4.45 -16.48 -5.98
CA GLN A 42 -5.22 -15.94 -4.87
C GLN A 42 -6.35 -16.91 -4.53
N ASP A 43 -6.39 -17.36 -3.28
CA ASP A 43 -7.56 -18.03 -2.74
C ASP A 43 -8.75 -17.05 -2.68
N ALA A 44 -9.97 -17.60 -2.65
CA ALA A 44 -11.20 -16.80 -2.67
C ALA A 44 -11.30 -15.80 -1.50
N SER A 45 -10.64 -16.06 -0.38
CA SER A 45 -10.61 -15.17 0.78
C SER A 45 -9.67 -13.99 0.54
N THR A 46 -8.47 -14.24 0.03
CA THR A 46 -7.51 -13.19 -0.37
C THR A 46 -8.10 -12.27 -1.43
N LYS A 47 -8.88 -12.81 -2.38
CA LYS A 47 -9.58 -12.02 -3.39
C LYS A 47 -10.65 -11.09 -2.80
N LYS A 48 -11.40 -11.55 -1.79
CA LYS A 48 -12.36 -10.68 -1.07
C LYS A 48 -11.64 -9.57 -0.30
N LEU A 49 -10.50 -9.88 0.32
CA LEU A 49 -9.69 -8.88 1.03
C LEU A 49 -9.15 -7.81 0.09
N SER A 50 -8.66 -8.20 -1.09
CA SER A 50 -8.19 -7.24 -2.09
C SER A 50 -9.33 -6.34 -2.61
N GLU A 51 -10.52 -6.90 -2.82
CA GLU A 51 -11.71 -6.11 -3.19
C GLU A 51 -12.13 -5.11 -2.10
N CYS A 52 -12.11 -5.52 -0.82
CA CYS A 52 -12.39 -4.62 0.30
C CYS A 52 -11.35 -3.50 0.40
N LEU A 53 -10.06 -3.85 0.32
CA LEU A 53 -8.98 -2.88 0.34
C LEU A 53 -9.12 -1.87 -0.81
N ARG A 54 -9.49 -2.35 -2.00
CA ARG A 54 -9.74 -1.51 -3.17
C ARG A 54 -10.87 -0.51 -2.94
N ARG A 55 -12.02 -0.95 -2.42
CA ARG A 55 -13.17 -0.08 -2.11
C ARG A 55 -12.80 0.99 -1.09
N ILE A 56 -12.14 0.60 0.00
CA ILE A 56 -11.69 1.56 1.02
C ILE A 56 -10.70 2.56 0.40
N GLY A 57 -9.77 2.09 -0.42
CA GLY A 57 -8.86 2.98 -1.15
C GLY A 57 -9.57 3.96 -2.09
N ASP A 58 -10.68 3.55 -2.74
CA ASP A 58 -11.47 4.42 -3.62
C ASP A 58 -12.20 5.50 -2.82
N GLU A 59 -12.70 5.15 -1.64
CA GLU A 59 -13.29 6.11 -0.68
C GLU A 59 -12.24 7.10 -0.16
N LEU A 60 -11.04 6.61 0.18
CA LEU A 60 -9.92 7.46 0.64
C LEU A 60 -9.39 8.37 -0.49
N ASP A 61 -9.36 7.88 -1.74
CA ASP A 61 -9.01 8.69 -2.91
C ASP A 61 -10.03 9.82 -3.17
N SER A 62 -11.30 9.60 -2.80
CA SER A 62 -12.36 10.62 -2.90
C SER A 62 -12.25 11.71 -1.83
N ASN A 63 -11.42 11.51 -0.80
CA ASN A 63 -11.19 12.49 0.25
C ASN A 63 -10.12 13.51 -0.17
N MET A 64 -10.57 14.69 -0.62
CA MET A 64 -9.70 15.75 -1.14
C MET A 64 -8.71 16.31 -0.09
N GLU A 65 -9.09 16.33 1.19
CA GLU A 65 -8.20 16.78 2.27
C GLU A 65 -7.06 15.79 2.47
N LEU A 66 -7.37 14.49 2.49
CA LEU A 66 -6.37 13.43 2.55
C LEU A 66 -5.43 13.48 1.33
N GLN A 67 -6.00 13.66 0.12
CA GLN A 67 -5.19 13.81 -1.09
C GLN A 67 -4.25 15.01 -1.02
N ARG A 68 -4.72 16.13 -0.48
CA ARG A 68 -3.91 17.34 -0.31
C ARG A 68 -2.78 17.12 0.68
N MET A 69 -3.05 16.50 1.83
CA MET A 69 -2.01 16.16 2.81
C MET A 69 -0.94 15.24 2.21
N ILE A 70 -1.33 14.22 1.44
CA ILE A 70 -0.39 13.31 0.77
C ILE A 70 0.41 14.03 -0.33
N ALA A 71 -0.21 14.96 -1.05
CA ALA A 71 0.49 15.77 -2.06
C ALA A 71 1.56 16.67 -1.43
N ASP A 72 1.28 17.21 -0.25
CA ASP A 72 2.16 18.10 0.51
C ASP A 72 3.30 17.36 1.23
N VAL A 73 3.20 16.03 1.35
CA VAL A 73 4.30 15.21 1.86
C VAL A 73 5.51 15.32 0.93
N ASP A 74 6.59 15.88 1.48
CA ASP A 74 7.88 15.94 0.80
C ASP A 74 8.43 14.53 0.55
N THR A 75 8.88 14.30 -0.68
CA THR A 75 9.34 12.99 -1.16
C THR A 75 10.86 12.90 -1.29
N ASP A 76 11.61 13.83 -0.70
CA ASP A 76 13.07 13.69 -0.59
C ASP A 76 13.48 12.45 0.23
N SER A 77 12.68 12.05 1.23
CA SER A 77 12.92 10.85 2.05
C SER A 77 11.63 10.09 2.40
N PRO A 78 11.00 9.41 1.43
CA PRO A 78 9.71 8.74 1.60
C PRO A 78 9.76 7.57 2.58
N ARG A 79 10.95 6.97 2.77
CA ARG A 79 11.18 5.95 3.79
C ARG A 79 11.02 6.53 5.19
N GLU A 80 11.68 7.65 5.48
CA GLU A 80 11.59 8.29 6.80
C GLU A 80 10.17 8.78 7.10
N VAL A 81 9.51 9.37 6.10
CA VAL A 81 8.11 9.78 6.25
C VAL A 81 7.21 8.57 6.53
N PHE A 82 7.39 7.46 5.81
CA PHE A 82 6.64 6.23 6.07
C PHE A 82 6.79 5.75 7.51
N PHE A 83 8.02 5.61 8.00
CA PHE A 83 8.27 5.17 9.37
C PHE A 83 7.74 6.15 10.42
N ARG A 84 7.86 7.46 10.18
CA ARG A 84 7.31 8.48 11.09
C ARG A 84 5.80 8.38 11.20
N VAL A 85 5.09 8.33 10.06
CA VAL A 85 3.63 8.20 10.04
C VAL A 85 3.19 6.87 10.65
N ALA A 86 3.89 5.77 10.36
CA ALA A 86 3.60 4.47 10.97
C ALA A 86 3.77 4.51 12.50
N ALA A 87 4.87 5.08 13.00
CA ALA A 87 5.11 5.22 14.43
C ALA A 87 4.02 6.06 15.10
N ASP A 88 3.68 7.21 14.53
CA ASP A 88 2.63 8.09 15.05
C ASP A 88 1.25 7.42 15.04
N MET A 89 0.93 6.65 13.99
CA MET A 89 -0.34 5.92 13.88
C MET A 89 -0.54 4.87 14.97
N PHE A 90 0.54 4.32 15.53
CA PHE A 90 0.48 3.30 16.59
C PHE A 90 1.02 3.78 17.94
N ALA A 91 1.34 5.07 18.08
CA ALA A 91 1.98 5.64 19.27
C ALA A 91 1.11 5.55 20.54
N ASP A 92 -0.22 5.57 20.39
CA ASP A 92 -1.16 5.44 21.51
C ASP A 92 -1.40 3.99 21.96
N GLY A 93 -0.71 3.02 21.34
CA GLY A 93 -0.81 1.60 21.66
C GLY A 93 -2.11 0.93 21.18
N ASN A 94 -2.97 1.63 20.44
CA ASN A 94 -4.24 1.07 19.95
C ASN A 94 -4.09 0.47 18.54
N PHE A 95 -4.22 -0.85 18.44
CA PHE A 95 -4.13 -1.56 17.18
C PHE A 95 -5.52 -1.91 16.66
N ASN A 96 -5.90 -1.33 15.54
CA ASN A 96 -7.15 -1.66 14.85
C ASN A 96 -6.90 -1.84 13.35
N TRP A 97 -7.77 -2.65 12.72
CA TRP A 97 -7.69 -2.94 11.29
C TRP A 97 -7.83 -1.69 10.41
N GLY A 98 -8.53 -0.65 10.87
CA GLY A 98 -8.64 0.63 10.17
C GLY A 98 -7.28 1.32 10.01
N ARG A 99 -6.44 1.32 11.05
CA ARG A 99 -5.07 1.86 11.00
C ARG A 99 -4.15 1.02 10.12
N VAL A 100 -4.27 -0.31 10.17
CA VAL A 100 -3.51 -1.19 9.28
C VAL A 100 -3.86 -0.89 7.82
N VAL A 101 -5.15 -0.74 7.49
CA VAL A 101 -5.60 -0.39 6.14
C VAL A 101 -5.13 1.00 5.72
N ALA A 102 -5.22 2.00 6.61
CA ALA A 102 -4.74 3.35 6.33
C ALA A 102 -3.23 3.40 6.09
N LEU A 103 -2.44 2.59 6.80
CA LEU A 103 -1.00 2.48 6.58
C LEU A 103 -0.69 1.86 5.20
N PHE A 104 -1.41 0.80 4.83
CA PHE A 104 -1.28 0.18 3.50
C PHE A 104 -1.62 1.17 2.38
N TYR A 105 -2.69 1.93 2.56
CA TYR A 105 -3.09 2.99 1.64
C TYR A 105 -2.00 4.05 1.50
N PHE A 106 -1.46 4.55 2.63
CA PHE A 106 -0.39 5.54 2.63
C PHE A 106 0.88 5.02 1.94
N ALA A 107 1.31 3.79 2.24
CA ALA A 107 2.44 3.14 1.57
C ALA A 107 2.24 3.09 0.05
N SER A 108 1.05 2.72 -0.39
CA SER A 108 0.72 2.62 -1.82
C SER A 108 0.80 3.98 -2.52
N LYS A 109 0.32 5.05 -1.89
CA LYS A 109 0.40 6.42 -2.43
C LYS A 109 1.83 6.94 -2.50
N LEU A 110 2.67 6.63 -1.50
CA LEU A 110 4.09 6.96 -1.54
C LEU A 110 4.81 6.23 -2.68
N VAL A 111 4.54 4.94 -2.88
CA VAL A 111 5.10 4.16 -3.99
C VAL A 111 4.67 4.73 -5.33
N LEU A 112 3.39 5.08 -5.50
CA LEU A 112 2.89 5.70 -6.73
C LEU A 112 3.52 7.07 -7.00
N LYS A 113 3.70 7.89 -5.96
CA LYS A 113 4.37 9.19 -6.08
C LYS A 113 5.83 9.02 -6.50
N ALA A 114 6.53 8.03 -5.92
CA ALA A 114 7.91 7.67 -6.29
C ALA A 114 8.05 7.09 -7.71
N LEU A 115 7.04 6.33 -8.16
CA LEU A 115 6.93 5.82 -9.52
C LEU A 115 6.78 6.96 -10.54
N CYS A 116 5.92 7.94 -10.26
CA CYS A 116 5.75 9.13 -11.10
C CYS A 116 7.03 9.97 -11.20
N THR A 117 7.87 9.98 -10.16
CA THR A 117 9.19 10.64 -10.17
C THR A 117 10.31 9.81 -10.83
N LYS A 118 10.00 8.65 -11.43
CA LYS A 118 10.95 7.72 -12.10
C LYS A 118 12.09 7.21 -11.20
N VAL A 119 11.83 6.89 -9.93
CA VAL A 119 12.84 6.33 -9.02
C VAL A 119 12.49 4.86 -8.65
N PRO A 120 12.86 3.87 -9.48
CA PRO A 120 12.55 2.46 -9.23
C PRO A 120 13.20 1.88 -7.96
N GLU A 121 14.33 2.42 -7.50
CA GLU A 121 15.02 2.02 -6.25
C GLU A 121 14.15 2.23 -4.99
N LEU A 122 13.21 3.17 -5.09
CA LEU A 122 12.39 3.63 -3.99
C LEU A 122 11.23 2.67 -3.72
N ILE A 123 10.75 1.98 -4.77
CA ILE A 123 9.74 0.91 -4.69
C ILE A 123 10.27 -0.26 -3.88
N ARG A 124 11.51 -0.70 -4.15
CA ARG A 124 12.15 -1.79 -3.40
C ARG A 124 12.33 -1.45 -1.93
N THR A 125 12.61 -0.19 -1.62
CA THR A 125 12.82 0.27 -0.23
C THR A 125 11.54 0.34 0.58
N ILE A 126 10.38 0.59 -0.05
CA ILE A 126 9.08 0.63 0.65
C ILE A 126 8.47 -0.77 0.78
N MET A 127 8.71 -1.67 -0.17
CA MET A 127 8.19 -3.05 -0.13
C MET A 127 9.07 -4.03 0.69
N GLY A 128 10.33 -3.65 0.95
CA GLY A 128 11.35 -4.49 1.60
C GLY A 128 11.30 -4.52 3.11
#